data_AF-S2E498-F1
#
_entry.id   AF-S2E498-F1
#
_cell.length_a   1.000
_cell.length_b   1.000
_cell.length_c   1.000
_cell.angle_alpha   90.00
_cell.angle_beta   90.00
_cell.angle_gamma   90.00
#
_symmetry.space_group_name_H-M   'P 1'
#
loop_
_entity.id
_entity.type
_entity.pdbx_description
1 polymer ?
#
loop_
_entity_poly.entity_id
_entity_poly.type
_entity_poly.pdbx_seq_one_letter_code
_entity_poly.pdbx_strand_id
1 'polypeptide(L)'
;MGLFNRKPTYCAICNKELTHKHKPKREWNVKGSLCGDCHFEKSKEYYEGKVRQPCVVCGTTKIISELWEPRWQWDMEGLLCKECFDKKEESFDSKKKFCA
;
A
#
# COMPACT_ATOMS: atom_id res chain seq x y z
N MET A 1 -2.78 20.52 -46.32
CA MET A 1 -2.06 20.53 -45.02
C MET A 1 -2.03 19.11 -44.50
N GLY A 2 -0.84 18.48 -44.42
CA GLY A 2 -0.68 17.09 -43.98
C GLY A 2 -0.93 16.96 -42.48
N LEU A 3 -2.15 16.58 -42.11
CA LEU A 3 -2.61 16.46 -40.74
C LEU A 3 -2.14 15.13 -40.15
N PHE A 4 -1.00 15.18 -39.46
CA PHE A 4 -0.55 14.24 -38.43
C PHE A 4 -0.72 12.75 -38.73
N ASN A 5 0.18 12.19 -39.53
CA ASN A 5 0.43 10.74 -39.56
C ASN A 5 1.17 10.32 -38.28
N ARG A 6 0.52 10.43 -37.12
CA ARG A 6 1.08 9.97 -35.84
C ARG A 6 0.92 8.46 -35.80
N LYS A 7 2.04 7.73 -35.80
CA LYS A 7 2.04 6.28 -35.59
C LYS A 7 1.26 5.94 -34.30
N PRO A 8 0.38 4.93 -34.34
CA PRO A 8 -0.35 4.51 -33.15
C PRO A 8 0.68 4.12 -32.07
N THR A 9 0.49 4.67 -30.88
CA THR A 9 1.31 4.32 -29.71
C THR A 9 0.47 3.38 -28.87
N TYR A 10 1.05 2.29 -28.38
CA TYR A 10 0.33 1.29 -27.60
C TYR A 10 0.72 1.36 -26.11
N CYS A 11 -0.20 0.97 -25.25
CA CYS A 11 0.05 0.84 -23.81
C CYS A 11 1.07 -0.25 -23.56
N ALA A 12 2.11 0.03 -22.78
CA ALA A 12 3.15 -0.94 -22.44
C ALA A 12 2.66 -2.15 -21.61
N ILE A 13 1.47 -2.07 -21.02
CA ILE A 13 0.88 -3.14 -20.18
C ILE A 13 -0.22 -3.89 -20.94
N CYS A 14 -1.25 -3.17 -21.40
CA CYS A 14 -2.43 -3.80 -22.00
C CYS A 14 -2.44 -3.79 -23.54
N ASN A 15 -1.40 -3.25 -24.19
CA ASN A 15 -1.28 -3.12 -25.65
C ASN A 15 -2.46 -2.41 -26.36
N LYS A 16 -3.33 -1.71 -25.62
CA LYS A 16 -4.37 -0.86 -26.22
C LYS A 16 -3.76 0.36 -26.91
N GLU A 17 -4.35 0.76 -28.02
CA GLU A 17 -3.96 2.01 -28.70
C GLU A 17 -4.23 3.22 -27.77
N LEU A 18 -3.25 4.11 -27.67
CA LEU A 18 -3.27 5.27 -26.79
C LEU A 18 -3.73 6.52 -27.55
N THR A 19 -4.88 7.06 -27.15
CA THR A 19 -5.31 8.43 -27.52
C THR A 19 -4.55 9.47 -26.69
N HIS A 20 -4.40 9.21 -25.38
CA HIS A 20 -3.63 10.01 -24.43
C HIS A 20 -2.51 9.19 -23.80
N LYS A 21 -1.32 9.80 -23.68
CA LYS A 21 -0.11 9.12 -23.19
C LYS A 21 0.17 9.54 -21.75
N HIS A 22 0.13 8.58 -20.83
CA HIS A 22 0.57 8.79 -19.45
C HIS A 22 2.01 8.30 -19.27
N LYS A 23 2.84 9.13 -18.64
CA LYS A 23 4.23 8.77 -18.32
C LYS A 23 4.25 8.00 -16.99
N PRO A 24 4.75 6.75 -16.95
CA PRO A 24 4.92 6.03 -15.70
C PRO A 24 5.92 6.75 -14.77
N LYS A 25 5.75 6.61 -13.46
CA LYS A 25 6.75 7.08 -12.49
C LYS A 25 8.05 6.29 -12.68
N ARG A 26 9.20 6.96 -12.50
CA ARG A 26 10.55 6.33 -12.60
C ARG A 26 10.68 5.11 -11.69
N GLU A 27 10.05 5.17 -10.53
CA GLU A 27 10.06 4.15 -9.47
C GLU A 27 9.43 2.82 -9.94
N TRP A 28 8.55 2.83 -10.94
CA TRP A 28 7.83 1.63 -11.39
C TRP A 28 8.61 0.78 -12.39
N ASN A 29 9.77 1.24 -12.88
CA ASN A 29 10.59 0.54 -13.89
C ASN A 29 9.85 0.13 -15.18
N VAL A 30 8.75 0.81 -15.52
CA VAL A 30 7.99 0.55 -16.76
C VAL A 30 8.54 1.39 -17.91
N LYS A 31 9.00 0.74 -18.99
CA LYS A 31 9.44 1.41 -20.22
C LYS A 31 8.25 1.55 -21.19
N GLY A 32 7.92 2.78 -21.57
CA GLY A 32 6.88 3.09 -22.54
C GLY A 32 5.81 4.04 -22.01
N SER A 33 4.71 4.19 -22.76
CA SER A 33 3.55 4.99 -22.36
C SER A 33 2.45 4.08 -21.82
N LEU A 34 1.68 4.56 -20.85
CA LEU A 34 0.54 3.84 -20.28
C LEU A 34 -0.77 4.52 -20.68
N CYS A 35 -1.85 3.72 -20.74
CA CYS A 35 -3.21 4.24 -20.78
C CYS A 35 -3.64 4.73 -19.39
N GLY A 36 -4.73 5.49 -19.31
CA GLY A 36 -5.25 6.03 -18.05
C GLY A 36 -5.50 4.95 -17.00
N ASP A 37 -6.15 3.84 -17.40
CA ASP A 37 -6.47 2.73 -16.51
C ASP A 37 -5.20 2.07 -15.96
N CYS A 38 -4.28 1.65 -16.82
CA CYS A 38 -3.04 1.00 -16.38
C CYS A 38 -2.14 1.94 -15.56
N HIS A 39 -2.17 3.24 -15.84
CA HIS A 39 -1.46 4.22 -15.01
C HIS A 39 -2.11 4.35 -13.62
N PHE A 40 -3.44 4.34 -13.54
CA PHE A 40 -4.18 4.39 -12.28
C PHE A 40 -3.96 3.11 -11.45
N GLU A 41 -4.07 1.94 -12.06
CA GLU A 41 -3.82 0.66 -11.39
C GLU A 41 -2.39 0.58 -10.84
N LYS A 42 -1.38 0.93 -11.65
CA LYS A 42 0.01 0.96 -11.19
C LYS A 42 0.24 1.97 -10.07
N SER A 43 -0.44 3.11 -10.12
CA SER A 43 -0.42 4.07 -9.01
C SER A 43 -0.98 3.42 -7.75
N LYS A 44 -2.15 2.81 -7.84
CA LYS A 44 -2.82 2.16 -6.73
C LYS A 44 -1.94 1.05 -6.12
N GLU A 45 -1.41 0.14 -6.94
CA GLU A 45 -0.48 -0.92 -6.50
C GLU A 45 0.73 -0.35 -5.75
N TYR A 46 1.31 0.73 -6.27
CA TYR A 46 2.49 1.35 -5.67
C TYR A 46 2.19 2.01 -4.32
N TYR A 47 1.04 2.70 -4.22
CA TYR A 47 0.60 3.28 -2.95
C TYR A 47 0.21 2.18 -1.96
N GLU A 48 -0.58 1.17 -2.37
CA GLU A 48 -0.97 0.02 -1.56
C GLU A 48 0.25 -0.76 -1.02
N GLY A 49 1.29 -0.93 -1.84
CA GLY A 49 2.55 -1.55 -1.40
C GLY A 49 3.29 -0.73 -0.35
N LYS A 50 3.23 0.62 -0.42
CA LYS A 50 3.86 1.50 0.57
C LYS A 50 3.07 1.61 1.88
N VAL A 51 1.76 1.42 1.83
CA VAL A 51 0.89 1.49 3.03
C VAL A 51 0.67 0.13 3.67
N ARG A 52 1.56 -0.85 3.44
CA ARG A 52 1.52 -2.14 4.14
C ARG A 52 2.71 -2.24 5.08
N GLN A 53 2.45 -2.67 6.31
CA GLN A 53 3.47 -2.88 7.34
C GLN A 53 3.21 -4.20 8.08
N PRO A 54 4.26 -4.91 8.53
CA PRO A 54 4.09 -6.11 9.34
C PRO A 54 3.72 -5.74 10.79
N CYS A 55 2.88 -6.57 11.41
CA CYS A 55 2.65 -6.52 12.85
C CYS A 55 3.96 -6.83 13.60
N VAL A 56 4.32 -6.01 14.59
CA VAL A 56 5.55 -6.20 15.39
C VAL A 56 5.54 -7.49 16.22
N VAL A 57 4.36 -8.04 16.53
CA VAL A 57 4.22 -9.25 17.36
C VAL A 57 4.19 -10.52 16.51
N CYS A 58 3.36 -10.57 15.46
CA CYS A 58 3.12 -11.79 14.68
C CYS A 58 3.68 -11.76 13.26
N GLY A 59 4.18 -10.61 12.79
CA GLY A 59 4.72 -10.45 11.44
C GLY A 59 3.68 -10.37 10.31
N THR A 60 2.38 -10.53 10.60
CA THR A 60 1.33 -10.43 9.57
C THR A 60 1.33 -9.05 8.92
N THR A 61 1.52 -9.01 7.60
CA THR A 61 1.50 -7.77 6.83
C THR A 61 0.06 -7.37 6.53
N LYS A 62 -0.35 -6.21 7.03
CA LYS A 62 -1.66 -5.60 6.74
C LYS A 62 -1.48 -4.17 6.26
N ILE A 63 -2.56 -3.57 5.79
CA ILE A 63 -2.61 -2.15 5.47
C ILE A 63 -2.43 -1.37 6.79
N ILE A 64 -1.64 -0.30 6.80
CA ILE A 64 -1.34 0.51 7.99
C ILE A 64 -2.62 0.96 8.69
N SER A 65 -3.65 1.33 7.92
CA SER A 65 -4.97 1.73 8.43
C SER A 65 -5.71 0.64 9.22
N GLU A 66 -5.30 -0.63 9.11
CA GLU A 66 -5.87 -1.77 9.87
C GLU A 66 -4.98 -2.21 11.04
N LEU A 67 -3.82 -1.57 11.22
CA LEU A 67 -2.93 -1.80 12.35
C LEU A 67 -3.17 -0.77 13.45
N TRP A 68 -2.81 -1.14 14.67
CA TRP A 68 -3.10 -0.44 15.90
C TRP A 68 -1.81 -0.01 16.58
N GLU A 69 -1.78 1.24 17.04
CA GLU A 69 -0.67 1.76 17.83
C GLU A 69 -0.74 1.19 19.25
N PRO A 70 0.39 0.68 19.79
CA PRO A 70 0.44 0.19 21.16
C PRO A 70 0.16 1.31 22.15
N ARG A 71 -0.37 0.95 23.32
CA ARG A 71 -0.52 1.90 24.43
C ARG A 71 0.86 2.37 24.90
N TRP A 72 0.98 3.64 25.26
CA TRP A 72 2.22 4.22 25.79
C TRP A 72 2.78 3.45 26.99
N GLN A 73 1.91 2.83 27.80
CA GLN A 73 2.29 2.05 28.98
C GLN A 73 2.99 0.72 28.65
N TRP A 74 2.97 0.29 27.40
CA TRP A 74 3.52 -1.00 26.99
C TRP A 74 4.99 -0.92 26.56
N ASP A 75 5.56 0.28 26.44
CA ASP A 75 6.95 0.51 26.03
C ASP A 75 7.32 -0.29 24.77
N MET A 76 6.47 -0.20 23.74
CA MET A 76 6.61 -0.93 22.49
C MET A 76 6.59 0.03 21.30
N GLU A 77 7.51 -0.18 20.38
CA GLU A 77 7.58 0.54 19.11
C GLU A 77 7.07 -0.33 17.95
N GLY A 78 6.32 0.28 17.04
CA GLY A 78 5.72 -0.40 15.88
C GLY A 78 4.22 -0.60 15.99
N LEU A 79 3.61 -1.17 14.95
CA LEU A 79 2.16 -1.35 14.85
C LEU A 79 1.76 -2.81 15.07
N LEU A 80 0.59 -3.02 15.67
CA LEU A 80 0.03 -4.34 15.98
C LEU A 80 -1.18 -4.62 15.10
N CYS A 81 -1.38 -5.87 14.69
CA CYS A 81 -2.69 -6.26 14.16
C CYS A 81 -3.72 -6.26 15.30
N LYS A 82 -4.99 -6.05 14.96
CA LYS A 82 -6.11 -6.03 15.92
C LYS A 82 -6.06 -7.20 16.91
N GLU A 83 -5.88 -8.42 16.40
CA GLU A 83 -5.80 -9.64 17.24
C GLU A 83 -4.65 -9.63 18.24
N CYS A 84 -3.48 -9.08 17.88
CA CYS A 84 -2.34 -8.97 18.80
C CYS A 84 -2.56 -7.84 19.81
N PHE A 85 -3.21 -6.76 19.39
CA PHE A 85 -3.56 -5.64 20.26
C PHE A 85 -4.55 -6.09 21.34
N ASP A 86 -5.67 -6.74 20.96
CA ASP A 86 -6.70 -7.23 21.88
C ASP A 86 -6.10 -8.22 22.92
N LYS A 87 -5.29 -9.18 22.47
CA LYS A 87 -4.60 -10.13 23.37
C LYS A 87 -3.67 -9.44 24.36
N LYS A 88 -2.94 -8.42 23.91
CA LYS A 88 -2.02 -7.66 24.76
C LYS A 88 -2.80 -6.82 25.77
N GLU A 89 -3.93 -6.25 25.35
CA GLU A 89 -4.82 -5.46 26.21
C GLU A 89 -5.45 -6.32 27.32
N GLU A 90 -5.95 -7.51 26.99
CA GLU A 90 -6.49 -8.45 27.98
C GLU A 90 -5.43 -8.89 29.01
N SER A 91 -4.20 -9.16 28.56
CA SER A 91 -3.09 -9.50 29.45
C SER A 91 -2.72 -8.35 30.38
N PHE A 92 -2.78 -7.10 29.90
CA PHE A 92 -2.50 -5.91 30.70
C PHE A 92 -3.62 -5.62 31.71
N ASP A 93 -4.89 -5.71 31.30
CA ASP A 93 -6.05 -5.54 32.18
C ASP A 93 -6.04 -6.57 33.31
N SER A 94 -5.75 -7.83 33.00
CA SER A 94 -5.62 -8.89 34.00
C SER A 94 -4.54 -8.54 35.03
N LYS A 95 -3.32 -8.16 34.59
CA LYS A 95 -2.23 -7.76 35.51
C LYS A 95 -2.60 -6.56 36.37
N LYS A 96 -3.35 -5.60 35.84
CA LYS A 96 -3.84 -4.45 36.60
C LYS A 96 -4.80 -4.87 37.71
N LYS A 97 -5.68 -5.84 37.46
CA LYS A 97 -6.64 -6.37 38.44
C LYS A 97 -5.98 -7.19 39.56
N PHE A 98 -4.89 -7.89 39.27
CA PHE A 98 -4.14 -8.66 40.29
C PHE A 98 -3.23 -7.81 41.20
N CYS A 99 -2.99 -6.55 40.84
CA CYS A 99 -2.23 -5.59 41.65
C CYS A 99 -3.11 -4.60 42.43
N ALA A 100 -4.43 -4.84 42.48
CA ALA A 100 -5.42 -4.05 43.23
C ALA A 100 -5.84 -4.77 44.52
#